data_AF-A0A2A5E4M0-F1
#
_entry.id   AF-A0A2A5E4M0-F1
#
_cell.length_a   1.000
_cell.length_b   1.000
_cell.length_c   1.000
_cell.angle_alpha   90.00
_cell.angle_beta   90.00
_cell.angle_gamma   90.00
#
_symmetry.space_group_name_H-M   'P 1'
#
loop_
_entity.id
_entity.type
_entity.pdbx_description
1 polymer ?
#
loop_
_entity_poly.entity_id
_entity_poly.type
_entity_poly.pdbx_seq_one_letter_code
_entity_poly.pdbx_strand_id
1 'polypeptide(L)'
;MNLDNNEITSPSNEIKEFLKKHLTHLILLPLLGLTVFIAMHEGAHGVAVIAQGGTIDSFRWWPNNESLGMIHYSFQDGVTYSKFVISLAPYFLWISIVIITGIGSYYFKTNNFKLYSTIFIWFYLLPLVDIGHHALQYASGSSKINDFKSALGDPSLTGKLIIILTTISVIVVSYRVHKNLYQNNKLSIKPFTIMALITILILSIKL
;
A
#
# COMPACT_ATOMS: atom_id res chain seq x y z
N MET A 1 16.16 5.95 38.63
CA MET A 1 16.35 7.13 37.77
C MET A 1 17.57 6.84 36.92
N ASN A 2 17.38 6.18 35.77
CA ASN A 2 18.48 5.87 34.85
C ASN A 2 18.69 7.11 33.99
N LEU A 3 19.89 7.68 34.08
CA LEU A 3 20.34 8.71 33.17
C LEU A 3 20.41 8.06 31.78
N ASP A 4 19.55 8.54 30.89
CA ASP A 4 19.55 8.19 29.48
C ASP A 4 20.93 8.51 28.91
N ASN A 5 21.75 7.46 28.73
CA ASN A 5 22.82 7.47 27.76
C ASN A 5 22.16 7.59 26.38
N ASN A 6 21.79 8.82 26.02
CA ASN A 6 21.48 9.23 24.66
C ASN A 6 22.79 9.17 23.86
N GLU A 7 23.30 7.97 23.62
CA GLU A 7 24.15 7.78 22.46
C GLU A 7 23.32 8.26 21.26
N ILE A 8 23.75 9.37 20.66
CA ILE A 8 23.16 9.90 19.45
C ILE A 8 23.43 8.86 18.36
N THR A 9 22.56 7.87 18.25
CA THR A 9 22.61 6.90 17.17
C THR A 9 22.40 7.66 15.88
N SER A 10 23.37 7.60 14.98
CA SER A 10 23.24 8.24 13.68
C SER A 10 21.99 7.72 12.95
N PRO A 11 21.31 8.55 12.12
CA PRO A 11 20.14 8.11 11.36
C PRO A 11 20.40 6.85 10.53
N SER A 12 21.63 6.69 10.00
CA SER A 12 22.02 5.51 9.23
C SER A 12 22.07 4.24 10.07
N ASN A 13 22.57 4.31 11.31
CA ASN A 13 22.61 3.16 12.23
C ASN A 13 21.19 2.76 12.63
N GLU A 14 20.31 3.73 12.88
CA GLU A 14 18.92 3.47 13.25
C GLU A 14 18.15 2.75 12.11
N ILE A 15 18.30 3.23 10.86
CA ILE A 15 17.74 2.56 9.68
C ILE A 15 18.30 1.14 9.54
N LYS A 16 19.62 0.97 9.69
CA LYS A 16 20.27 -0.34 9.55
C LYS A 16 19.74 -1.35 10.56
N GLU A 17 19.64 -0.97 11.83
CA GLU A 17 19.10 -1.83 12.88
C GLU A 17 17.61 -2.12 12.67
N PHE A 18 16.84 -1.14 12.21
CA PHE A 18 15.45 -1.34 11.83
C PHE A 18 15.33 -2.38 10.71
N LEU A 19 16.09 -2.23 9.61
CA LEU A 19 16.04 -3.17 8.48
C LEU A 19 16.47 -4.58 8.89
N LYS A 20 17.50 -4.72 9.73
CA LYS A 20 17.92 -6.03 10.27
C LYS A 20 16.80 -6.73 11.02
N LYS A 21 16.09 -6.01 11.90
CA LYS A 21 14.95 -6.56 12.66
C LYS A 21 13.79 -6.97 11.74
N HIS A 22 13.69 -6.37 10.56
CA HIS A 22 12.64 -6.64 9.57
C HIS A 22 13.07 -7.60 8.44
N LEU A 23 14.27 -8.20 8.53
CA LEU A 23 14.83 -8.99 7.44
C LEU A 23 13.89 -10.12 6.98
N THR A 24 13.20 -10.78 7.91
CA THR A 24 12.21 -11.82 7.58
C THR A 24 11.08 -11.26 6.70
N HIS A 25 10.57 -10.07 6.99
CA HIS A 25 9.55 -9.44 6.15
C HIS A 25 10.11 -9.12 4.76
N LEU A 26 11.32 -8.58 4.69
CA LEU A 26 11.99 -8.25 3.42
C LEU A 26 12.22 -9.49 2.53
N ILE A 27 12.53 -10.63 3.13
CA ILE A 27 12.70 -11.91 2.42
C ILE A 27 11.36 -12.48 1.95
N LEU A 28 10.32 -12.37 2.77
CA LEU A 28 9.00 -12.94 2.46
C LEU A 28 8.17 -12.08 1.49
N LEU A 29 8.43 -10.77 1.44
CA LEU A 29 7.67 -9.80 0.64
C LEU A 29 7.61 -10.18 -0.86
N PRO A 30 8.72 -10.53 -1.53
CA PRO A 30 8.70 -10.80 -2.97
C PRO A 30 7.94 -12.08 -3.35
N LEU A 31 7.95 -13.09 -2.46
CA LEU A 31 7.36 -14.41 -2.75
C LEU A 31 5.92 -14.49 -2.27
N LEU A 32 5.72 -14.46 -0.95
CA LEU A 32 4.39 -14.61 -0.36
C LEU A 32 3.62 -13.30 -0.44
N GLY A 33 4.32 -12.20 -0.25
CA GLY A 33 3.68 -10.91 -0.18
C GLY A 33 3.06 -10.48 -1.49
N LEU A 34 3.86 -10.49 -2.55
CA LEU A 34 3.39 -10.11 -3.88
C LEU A 34 2.22 -11.00 -4.34
N THR A 35 2.32 -12.32 -4.16
CA THR A 35 1.26 -13.27 -4.51
C THR A 35 -0.06 -13.00 -3.77
N VAL A 36 -0.04 -12.95 -2.44
CA VAL A 36 -1.26 -12.74 -1.65
C VAL A 36 -1.85 -11.37 -1.97
N PHE A 37 -0.97 -10.37 -2.11
CA PHE A 37 -1.36 -9.00 -2.38
C PHE A 37 -2.06 -8.86 -3.74
N ILE A 38 -1.47 -9.41 -4.81
CA ILE A 38 -2.09 -9.43 -6.14
C ILE A 38 -3.40 -10.21 -6.12
N ALA A 39 -3.43 -11.38 -5.48
CA ALA A 39 -4.66 -12.18 -5.39
C ALA A 39 -5.80 -11.43 -4.68
N MET A 40 -5.48 -10.67 -3.62
CA MET A 40 -6.47 -9.84 -2.94
C MET A 40 -6.91 -8.63 -3.78
N HIS A 41 -5.97 -7.98 -4.48
CA HIS A 41 -6.25 -6.86 -5.38
C HIS A 41 -7.22 -7.29 -6.50
N GLU A 42 -6.84 -8.32 -7.26
CA GLU A 42 -7.66 -8.88 -8.33
C GLU A 42 -8.97 -9.47 -7.79
N GLY A 43 -8.93 -10.06 -6.59
CA GLY A 43 -10.11 -10.58 -5.91
C GLY A 43 -11.14 -9.50 -5.63
N ALA A 44 -10.69 -8.30 -5.25
CA ALA A 44 -11.58 -7.16 -5.02
C ALA A 44 -12.28 -6.71 -6.31
N HIS A 45 -11.56 -6.67 -7.44
CA HIS A 45 -12.20 -6.46 -8.75
C HIS A 45 -13.25 -7.54 -9.03
N GLY A 46 -12.90 -8.80 -8.78
CA GLY A 46 -13.80 -9.94 -9.04
C GLY A 46 -15.10 -9.87 -8.22
N VAL A 47 -14.99 -9.52 -6.94
CA VAL A 47 -16.15 -9.29 -6.06
C VAL A 47 -17.02 -8.16 -6.60
N ALA A 48 -16.41 -7.04 -7.05
CA ALA A 48 -17.17 -5.92 -7.60
C ALA A 48 -17.86 -6.23 -8.94
N VAL A 49 -17.29 -7.11 -9.75
CA VAL A 49 -17.91 -7.63 -10.98
C VAL A 49 -19.12 -8.50 -10.63
N ILE A 50 -18.94 -9.48 -9.74
CA ILE A 50 -20.01 -10.42 -9.33
C ILE A 50 -21.17 -9.64 -8.68
N ALA A 51 -20.87 -8.65 -7.84
CA ALA A 51 -21.88 -7.81 -7.20
C ALA A 51 -22.70 -6.99 -8.20
N GLN A 52 -22.20 -6.78 -9.42
CA GLN A 52 -22.89 -6.08 -10.51
C GLN A 52 -23.52 -7.05 -11.53
N GLY A 53 -23.56 -8.35 -11.23
CA GLY A 53 -24.19 -9.37 -12.09
C GLY A 53 -23.30 -9.89 -13.22
N GLY A 54 -21.98 -9.66 -13.16
CA GLY A 54 -21.01 -10.20 -14.11
C GLY A 54 -20.50 -11.58 -13.71
N THR A 55 -19.77 -12.22 -14.63
CA THR A 55 -19.09 -13.50 -14.45
C THR A 55 -17.59 -13.35 -14.62
N ILE A 56 -16.80 -14.06 -13.81
CA ILE A 56 -15.34 -14.10 -13.93
C ILE A 56 -14.97 -15.25 -14.84
N ASP A 57 -14.44 -14.92 -16.02
CA ASP A 57 -14.05 -15.89 -17.04
C ASP A 57 -12.67 -16.48 -16.72
N SER A 58 -11.77 -15.66 -16.19
CA SER A 58 -10.48 -16.14 -15.67
C SER A 58 -9.88 -15.19 -14.63
N PHE A 59 -9.02 -15.75 -13.78
CA PHE A 59 -8.38 -15.06 -12.67
C PHE A 59 -6.88 -15.41 -12.65
N ARG A 60 -6.02 -14.41 -12.88
CA ARG A 60 -4.57 -14.55 -12.87
C ARG A 60 -3.98 -13.69 -11.76
N TRP A 61 -3.33 -14.35 -10.81
CA TRP A 61 -2.69 -13.72 -9.65
C TRP A 61 -1.16 -13.81 -9.69
N TRP A 62 -0.60 -14.39 -10.74
CA TRP A 62 0.84 -14.49 -10.95
C TRP A 62 1.29 -13.51 -12.04
N PRO A 63 2.36 -12.73 -11.80
CA PRO A 63 2.84 -11.73 -12.75
C PRO A 63 3.34 -12.39 -14.05
N ASN A 64 3.12 -11.70 -15.16
CA ASN A 64 3.69 -12.03 -16.47
C ASN A 64 4.34 -10.78 -17.11
N ASN A 65 4.81 -10.90 -18.35
CA ASN A 65 5.45 -9.79 -19.05
C ASN A 65 4.51 -8.59 -19.34
N GLU A 66 3.20 -8.75 -19.14
CA GLU A 66 2.18 -7.77 -19.54
C GLU A 66 1.47 -7.13 -18.33
N SER A 67 1.38 -7.85 -17.21
CA SER A 67 0.56 -7.47 -16.04
C SER A 67 1.08 -8.14 -14.77
N LEU A 68 0.84 -7.50 -13.61
CA LEU A 68 1.11 -8.10 -12.30
C LEU A 68 0.02 -9.10 -11.91
N GLY A 69 -1.24 -8.77 -12.23
CA GLY A 69 -2.41 -9.61 -12.10
C GLY A 69 -3.46 -9.17 -13.12
N MET A 70 -4.47 -10.01 -13.34
CA MET A 70 -5.59 -9.67 -14.19
C MET A 70 -6.80 -10.57 -13.92
N ILE A 71 -7.98 -9.99 -13.97
CA ILE A 71 -9.22 -10.72 -14.17
C ILE A 71 -9.79 -10.47 -15.57
N HIS A 72 -10.31 -11.51 -16.20
CA HIS A 72 -11.19 -11.38 -17.35
C HIS A 72 -12.62 -11.65 -16.90
N TYR A 73 -13.54 -10.82 -17.36
CA TYR A 73 -14.93 -10.92 -16.98
C TYR A 73 -15.85 -10.51 -18.12
N SER A 74 -17.07 -11.02 -18.03
CA SER A 74 -18.15 -10.79 -18.97
C SER A 74 -19.42 -10.38 -18.24
N PHE A 75 -20.27 -9.63 -18.93
CA PHE A 75 -21.61 -9.28 -18.46
C PHE A 75 -22.60 -9.74 -19.52
N GLN A 76 -23.78 -10.22 -19.10
CA GLN A 76 -24.84 -10.57 -20.03
C GLN A 76 -25.35 -9.34 -20.78
N ASP A 77 -25.86 -9.54 -21.99
CA ASP A 77 -26.40 -8.46 -22.81
C ASP A 77 -27.49 -7.68 -22.06
N GLY A 78 -27.40 -6.35 -22.09
CA GLY A 78 -28.33 -5.45 -21.41
C GLY A 78 -27.99 -5.16 -19.93
N VAL A 79 -27.01 -5.84 -19.33
CA VAL A 79 -26.56 -5.50 -17.97
C VAL A 79 -25.74 -4.21 -18.00
N THR A 80 -26.22 -3.19 -17.29
CA THR A 80 -25.47 -1.93 -17.08
C THR A 80 -24.56 -2.09 -15.87
N TYR A 81 -23.27 -1.82 -16.04
CA TYR A 81 -22.28 -1.90 -14.97
C TYR A 81 -21.40 -0.64 -14.90
N SER A 82 -20.78 -0.44 -13.74
CA SER A 82 -19.89 0.69 -13.47
C SER A 82 -18.43 0.25 -13.47
N LYS A 83 -17.70 0.63 -14.53
CA LYS A 83 -16.24 0.47 -14.62
C LYS A 83 -15.52 1.17 -13.47
N PHE A 84 -16.03 2.34 -13.05
CA PHE A 84 -15.51 3.09 -11.93
C PHE A 84 -15.50 2.26 -10.63
N VAL A 85 -16.62 1.60 -10.32
CA VAL A 85 -16.73 0.78 -9.10
C VAL A 85 -15.81 -0.43 -9.18
N ILE A 86 -15.74 -1.11 -10.33
CA ILE A 86 -14.84 -2.25 -10.51
C ILE A 86 -13.39 -1.81 -10.33
N SER A 87 -12.96 -0.76 -11.05
CA SER A 87 -11.58 -0.26 -10.98
C SER A 87 -11.18 0.23 -9.59
N LEU A 88 -12.08 0.85 -8.81
CA LEU A 88 -11.73 1.33 -7.48
C LEU A 88 -11.90 0.30 -6.35
N ALA A 89 -12.47 -0.87 -6.62
CA ALA A 89 -12.73 -1.89 -5.60
C ALA A 89 -11.49 -2.29 -4.77
N PRO A 90 -10.29 -2.53 -5.37
CA PRO A 90 -9.09 -2.85 -4.59
C PRO A 90 -8.70 -1.72 -3.64
N TYR A 91 -8.86 -0.47 -4.06
CA TYR A 91 -8.52 0.67 -3.22
C TYR A 91 -9.51 0.87 -2.07
N PHE A 92 -10.78 0.53 -2.25
CA PHE A 92 -11.72 0.49 -1.11
C PHE A 92 -11.32 -0.58 -0.09
N LEU A 93 -10.89 -1.75 -0.54
CA LEU A 93 -10.33 -2.80 0.33
C LEU A 93 -9.09 -2.29 1.07
N TRP A 94 -8.13 -1.70 0.36
CA TRP A 94 -6.89 -1.18 0.94
C TRP A 94 -7.09 -0.03 1.91
N ILE A 95 -7.92 0.95 1.55
CA ILE A 95 -8.25 2.05 2.45
C ILE A 95 -8.93 1.53 3.72
N SER A 96 -9.83 0.55 3.61
CA SER A 96 -10.48 -0.06 4.77
C SER A 96 -9.47 -0.75 5.69
N ILE A 97 -8.54 -1.54 5.12
CA ILE A 97 -7.47 -2.20 5.87
C ILE A 97 -6.55 -1.17 6.53
N VAL A 98 -6.14 -0.11 5.83
CA VAL A 98 -5.30 0.97 6.37
C VAL A 98 -5.99 1.70 7.51
N ILE A 99 -7.28 2.03 7.38
CA ILE A 99 -8.06 2.69 8.43
C ILE A 99 -8.19 1.80 9.65
N ILE A 100 -8.57 0.53 9.47
CA ILE A 100 -8.72 -0.43 10.57
C ILE A 100 -7.38 -0.60 11.30
N THR A 101 -6.27 -0.77 10.56
CA THR A 101 -4.95 -0.89 11.16
C THR A 101 -4.50 0.40 11.84
N GLY A 102 -4.78 1.55 11.24
CA GLY A 102 -4.47 2.86 11.80
C GLY A 102 -5.19 3.10 13.12
N ILE A 103 -6.50 2.83 13.18
CA ILE A 103 -7.30 2.89 14.42
C ILE A 103 -6.80 1.83 15.41
N GLY A 104 -6.61 0.59 14.96
CA GLY A 104 -6.10 -0.50 15.76
C GLY A 104 -4.76 -0.20 16.42
N SER A 105 -3.87 0.56 15.76
CA SER A 105 -2.57 0.95 16.31
C SER A 105 -2.66 1.68 17.65
N TYR A 106 -3.76 2.39 17.93
CA TYR A 106 -3.97 3.08 19.20
C TYR A 106 -4.38 2.13 20.33
N TYR A 107 -4.99 1.00 19.99
CA TYR A 107 -5.54 0.05 20.95
C TYR A 107 -4.65 -1.19 21.13
N PHE A 108 -3.92 -1.60 20.10
CA PHE A 108 -3.01 -2.76 20.14
C PHE A 108 -1.71 -2.41 20.88
N LYS A 109 -1.74 -2.59 22.20
CA LYS A 109 -0.53 -2.54 23.02
C LYS A 109 0.03 -3.95 23.18
N THR A 110 1.03 -4.29 22.36
CA THR A 110 1.74 -5.56 22.45
C THR A 110 3.24 -5.34 22.51
N ASN A 111 3.94 -6.13 23.31
CA ASN A 111 5.40 -6.14 23.37
C ASN A 111 6.02 -7.10 22.33
N ASN A 112 5.19 -7.81 21.56
CA ASN A 112 5.67 -8.76 20.56
C ASN A 112 6.06 -8.04 19.26
N PHE A 113 7.37 -7.92 19.03
CA PHE A 113 7.94 -7.32 17.82
C PHE A 113 7.36 -7.89 16.54
N LYS A 114 7.25 -9.22 16.44
CA LYS A 114 6.78 -9.87 15.22
C LYS A 114 5.34 -9.47 14.90
N LEU A 115 4.49 -9.32 15.92
CA LEU A 115 3.08 -8.99 15.72
C LEU A 115 2.90 -7.56 15.22
N TYR A 116 3.46 -6.55 15.92
CA TYR A 116 3.29 -5.16 15.47
C TYR A 116 4.02 -4.88 14.16
N SER A 117 5.15 -5.56 13.91
CA SER A 117 5.87 -5.49 12.65
C SER A 117 5.06 -6.07 11.50
N THR A 118 4.40 -7.21 11.74
CA THR A 118 3.48 -7.81 10.78
C THR A 118 2.31 -6.88 10.48
N ILE A 119 1.67 -6.33 11.50
CA ILE A 119 0.56 -5.38 11.37
C ILE A 119 0.98 -4.17 10.54
N PHE A 120 2.12 -3.57 10.87
CA PHE A 120 2.61 -2.38 10.18
C PHE A 120 2.99 -2.65 8.72
N ILE A 121 3.75 -3.70 8.44
CA ILE A 121 4.22 -3.96 7.07
C ILE A 121 3.08 -4.47 6.19
N TRP A 122 2.38 -5.50 6.63
CA TRP A 122 1.44 -6.24 5.78
C TRP A 122 0.06 -5.60 5.67
N PHE A 123 -0.43 -5.01 6.74
CA PHE A 123 -1.80 -4.48 6.81
C PHE A 123 -1.86 -2.95 6.82
N TYR A 124 -0.72 -2.28 6.65
CA TYR A 124 -0.69 -0.82 6.60
C TYR A 124 0.23 -0.31 5.49
N LEU A 125 1.52 -0.64 5.55
CA LEU A 125 2.49 -0.15 4.59
C LEU A 125 2.25 -0.72 3.18
N LEU A 126 2.09 -2.04 3.05
CA LEU A 126 1.93 -2.68 1.74
C LEU A 126 0.68 -2.20 0.97
N PRO A 127 -0.52 -2.09 1.58
CA PRO A 127 -1.68 -1.46 0.93
C PRO A 127 -1.44 -0.01 0.50
N LEU A 128 -0.73 0.79 1.30
CA LEU A 128 -0.38 2.17 0.95
C LEU A 128 0.61 2.23 -0.23
N VAL A 129 1.54 1.29 -0.30
CA VAL A 129 2.51 1.17 -1.40
C VAL A 129 1.79 0.90 -2.72
N ASP A 130 0.77 0.05 -2.73
CA ASP A 130 -0.03 -0.22 -3.93
C ASP A 130 -0.85 0.99 -4.39
N ILE A 131 -1.60 1.61 -3.46
CA ILE A 131 -2.32 2.86 -3.73
C ILE A 131 -1.34 3.90 -4.30
N GLY A 132 -0.18 4.06 -3.65
CA GLY A 132 0.87 4.99 -4.06
C GLY A 132 1.43 4.70 -5.45
N HIS A 133 1.70 3.43 -5.76
CA HIS A 133 2.21 3.00 -7.06
C HIS A 133 1.25 3.40 -8.19
N HIS A 134 -0.01 3.02 -8.08
CA HIS A 134 -1.02 3.33 -9.09
C HIS A 134 -1.29 4.84 -9.17
N ALA A 135 -1.33 5.55 -8.04
CA ALA A 135 -1.56 6.99 -8.00
C ALA A 135 -0.42 7.77 -8.67
N LEU A 136 0.84 7.38 -8.42
CA LEU A 136 2.00 8.01 -9.05
C LEU A 136 2.05 7.73 -10.56
N GLN A 137 1.76 6.51 -10.99
CA GLN A 137 1.64 6.20 -12.42
C GLN A 137 0.57 7.06 -13.10
N TYR A 138 -0.61 7.19 -12.47
CA TYR A 138 -1.68 8.06 -12.96
C TYR A 138 -1.22 9.53 -13.02
N ALA A 139 -0.64 10.07 -11.95
CA ALA A 139 -0.17 11.46 -11.90
C ALA A 139 0.94 11.75 -12.93
N SER A 140 1.75 10.75 -13.27
CA SER A 140 2.82 10.85 -14.26
C SER A 140 2.33 10.90 -15.72
N GLY A 141 1.03 10.67 -15.96
CA GLY A 141 0.48 10.59 -17.32
C GLY A 141 0.93 9.33 -18.05
N SER A 142 1.09 8.21 -17.35
CA SER A 142 1.43 6.93 -17.98
C SER A 142 0.46 6.60 -19.13
N SER A 143 1.02 6.12 -20.24
CA SER A 143 0.24 5.63 -21.38
C SER A 143 -0.41 4.28 -21.09
N LYS A 144 0.17 3.48 -20.18
CA LYS A 144 -0.40 2.21 -19.72
C LYS A 144 -1.73 2.49 -19.00
N ILE A 145 -2.77 1.72 -19.32
CA ILE A 145 -4.04 1.74 -18.59
C ILE A 145 -3.77 1.18 -17.18
N ASN A 146 -4.16 1.94 -16.15
CA ASN A 146 -4.19 1.48 -14.76
C ASN A 146 -5.56 1.83 -14.16
N ASP A 147 -5.89 1.30 -12.99
CA ASP A 147 -7.24 1.41 -12.44
C ASP A 147 -7.67 2.85 -12.18
N PHE A 148 -6.76 3.72 -11.72
CA PHE A 148 -7.08 5.14 -11.57
C PHE A 148 -7.35 5.82 -12.91
N LYS A 149 -6.62 5.50 -13.98
CA LYS A 149 -6.91 6.01 -15.32
C LYS A 149 -8.24 5.47 -15.84
N SER A 150 -8.54 4.19 -15.62
CA SER A 150 -9.82 3.57 -15.98
C SER A 150 -11.00 4.19 -15.24
N ALA A 151 -10.81 4.57 -13.97
CA ALA A 151 -11.85 5.18 -13.14
C ALA A 151 -12.00 6.69 -13.36
N LEU A 152 -10.89 7.43 -13.48
CA LEU A 152 -10.86 8.90 -13.41
C LEU A 152 -10.57 9.57 -14.75
N GLY A 153 -10.22 8.82 -15.79
CA GLY A 153 -9.81 9.36 -17.09
C GLY A 153 -8.36 9.84 -17.10
N ASP A 154 -8.08 10.91 -17.86
CA ASP A 154 -6.73 11.47 -17.93
C ASP A 154 -6.39 12.36 -16.72
N PRO A 155 -5.12 12.39 -16.27
CA PRO A 155 -4.72 13.12 -15.08
C PRO A 155 -4.84 14.63 -15.24
N SER A 156 -5.78 15.23 -14.49
CA SER A 156 -5.92 16.67 -14.35
C SER A 156 -4.93 17.27 -13.34
N LEU A 157 -4.69 18.59 -13.41
CA LEU A 157 -3.90 19.32 -12.42
C LEU A 157 -4.46 19.12 -10.99
N THR A 158 -5.79 19.19 -10.85
CA THR A 158 -6.48 18.96 -9.58
C THR A 158 -6.20 17.57 -9.02
N GLY A 159 -6.26 16.52 -9.87
CA GLY A 159 -5.95 15.15 -9.45
C GLY A 159 -4.51 15.00 -8.94
N LYS A 160 -3.54 15.63 -9.63
CA LYS A 160 -2.14 15.61 -9.21
C LYS A 160 -1.95 16.30 -7.85
N LEU A 161 -2.58 17.45 -7.63
CA LEU A 161 -2.52 18.17 -6.35
C LEU A 161 -3.12 17.34 -5.21
N ILE A 162 -4.25 16.68 -5.44
CA ILE A 162 -4.88 15.79 -4.45
C ILE A 162 -3.93 14.64 -4.08
N ILE A 163 -3.25 14.03 -5.05
CA ILE A 163 -2.29 12.95 -4.80
C ILE A 163 -1.11 13.44 -3.94
N ILE A 164 -0.57 14.64 -4.23
CA ILE A 164 0.52 15.24 -3.44
C ILE A 164 0.08 15.47 -2.00
N LEU A 165 -1.08 16.12 -1.80
CA LEU A 165 -1.64 16.39 -0.47
C LEU A 165 -1.94 15.12 0.32
N THR A 166 -2.47 14.10 -0.37
CA THR A 166 -2.74 12.78 0.21
C THR A 166 -1.43 12.09 0.60
N THR A 167 -0.40 12.16 -0.24
CA THR A 167 0.93 11.58 0.05
C THR A 167 1.54 12.20 1.30
N ILE A 168 1.51 13.53 1.42
CA ILE A 168 2.00 14.24 2.62
C ILE A 168 1.23 13.78 3.87
N SER A 169 -0.11 13.73 3.76
CA SER A 169 -0.98 13.29 4.86
C SER A 169 -0.68 11.85 5.27
N VAL A 170 -0.48 10.95 4.30
CA VAL A 170 -0.11 9.55 4.53
C VAL A 170 1.22 9.45 5.26
N ILE A 171 2.26 10.21 4.89
CA ILE A 171 3.55 10.18 5.62
C ILE A 171 3.37 10.56 7.09
N VAL A 172 2.62 11.64 7.36
CA VAL A 172 2.38 12.14 8.72
C VAL A 172 1.60 11.11 9.55
N VAL A 173 0.52 10.56 9.00
CA VAL A 173 -0.30 9.54 9.69
C VAL A 173 0.49 8.25 9.88
N SER A 174 1.27 7.83 8.88
CA SER A 174 2.11 6.63 8.95
C SER A 174 3.15 6.73 10.06
N TYR A 175 3.74 7.92 10.28
CA TYR A 175 4.64 8.11 11.41
C TYR A 175 3.93 7.92 12.75
N ARG A 176 2.68 8.37 12.89
CA ARG A 176 1.88 8.17 14.11
C ARG A 176 1.56 6.69 14.34
N VAL A 177 1.08 6.00 13.31
CA VAL A 177 0.78 4.56 13.35
C VAL A 177 2.03 3.78 13.74
N HIS A 178 3.16 4.06 13.07
CA HIS A 178 4.44 3.47 13.39
C HIS A 178 4.90 3.77 14.83
N LYS A 179 4.78 5.02 15.30
CA LYS A 179 5.11 5.39 16.69
C LYS A 179 4.27 4.60 17.70
N ASN A 180 2.98 4.42 17.43
CA ASN A 180 2.07 3.72 18.32
C ASN A 180 2.36 2.21 18.37
N LEU A 181 2.59 1.60 17.20
CA LEU A 181 2.86 0.17 17.09
C LEU A 181 4.23 -0.21 17.66
N TYR A 182 5.28 0.55 17.33
CA TYR A 182 6.66 0.19 17.69
C TYR A 182 7.09 0.69 19.06
N GLN A 183 6.41 1.69 19.64
CA GLN A 183 6.66 2.24 20.98
C GLN A 183 8.14 2.59 21.22
N ASN A 184 8.88 1.72 21.94
CA ASN A 184 10.31 1.87 22.24
C ASN A 184 11.23 1.47 21.08
N ASN A 185 10.73 0.73 20.10
CA ASN A 185 11.44 0.31 18.89
C ASN A 185 11.15 1.20 17.67
N LYS A 186 10.48 2.35 17.86
CA LYS A 186 10.15 3.24 16.75
C LYS A 186 11.42 3.89 16.20
N LEU A 187 11.52 3.96 14.88
CA LEU A 187 12.31 4.98 14.20
C LEU A 187 11.97 6.40 14.69
N SER A 188 13.00 7.22 14.87
CA SER A 188 12.92 8.65 15.01
C SER A 188 12.46 9.29 13.69
N ILE A 189 11.97 10.53 13.78
CA ILE A 189 11.30 11.20 12.65
C ILE A 189 12.20 11.37 11.43
N LYS A 190 13.51 11.55 11.63
CA LYS A 190 14.48 11.75 10.53
C LYS A 190 14.65 10.48 9.70
N PRO A 191 15.11 9.33 10.25
CA PRO A 191 15.08 8.02 9.59
C PRO A 191 13.77 7.65 8.94
N PHE A 192 12.64 7.85 9.65
CA PHE A 192 11.34 7.53 9.11
C PHE A 192 11.04 8.32 7.84
N THR A 193 11.28 9.64 7.87
CA THR A 193 11.11 10.53 6.71
C THR A 193 12.04 10.11 5.56
N ILE A 194 13.30 9.79 5.86
CA ILE A 194 14.25 9.30 4.84
C ILE A 194 13.72 8.04 4.17
N MET A 195 13.26 7.05 4.94
CA MET A 195 12.68 5.82 4.40
C MET A 195 11.45 6.09 3.55
N ALA A 196 10.53 6.95 4.01
CA ALA A 196 9.34 7.31 3.25
C ALA A 196 9.68 7.98 1.90
N LEU A 197 10.66 8.89 1.88
CA LEU A 197 11.13 9.54 0.66
C LEU A 197 11.80 8.55 -0.30
N ILE A 198 12.60 7.61 0.21
CA ILE A 198 13.19 6.54 -0.60
C ILE A 198 12.09 5.67 -1.22
N THR A 199 11.06 5.28 -0.44
CA THR A 199 9.93 4.52 -0.97
C THR A 199 9.21 5.28 -2.08
N ILE A 200 8.92 6.56 -1.90
CA ILE A 200 8.29 7.40 -2.94
C ILE A 200 9.17 7.48 -4.19
N LEU A 201 10.48 7.65 -4.01
CA LEU A 201 11.44 7.67 -5.12
C LEU A 201 11.42 6.35 -5.88
N ILE A 202 11.49 5.21 -5.19
CA ILE A 202 11.42 3.87 -5.80
C ILE A 202 10.11 3.70 -6.58
N LEU A 203 8.97 4.09 -6.00
CA LEU A 203 7.67 4.00 -6.67
C LEU A 203 7.52 4.93 -7.87
N SER A 204 8.32 5.99 -7.93
CA SER A 204 8.33 6.95 -9.04
C SER A 204 9.20 6.51 -10.21
N ILE A 205 10.07 5.50 -10.03
CA ILE A 205 10.86 4.93 -11.12
C ILE A 205 9.92 4.13 -12.01
N LYS A 206 9.83 4.50 -13.29
CA LYS A 206 9.03 3.79 -14.28
C LYS A 206 9.58 2.37 -14.47
N LEU A 207 8.76 1.37 -14.17
CA LEU A 207 8.94 -0.03 -14.57
C LEU A 207 8.04 -0.35 -15.79
#